data_AF-A0A1I7AET6-F1
#
_entry.id   AF-A0A1I7AET6-F1
#
_cell.length_a   1.000
_cell.length_b   1.000
_cell.length_c   1.000
_cell.angle_alpha   90.00
_cell.angle_beta   90.00
_cell.angle_gamma   90.00
#
_symmetry.space_group_name_H-M   'P 1'
#
loop_
_entity.id
_entity.type
_entity.pdbx_description
1 polymer ?
#
loop_
_entity_poly.entity_id
_entity_poly.type
_entity_poly.pdbx_seq_one_letter_code
_entity_poly.pdbx_strand_id
1 'polypeptide(L)'
;MENNEQLERFFDQMKKQDEHIEIPAFPEVQTRKFGFWIPTGIAASMIFAFLFIQKPAPVETPAPEVVIITLHEDENQNQHFTIEESTFLDTWESPTASLLSEY
;
A
#
# COMPACT_ATOMS: atom_id res chain seq x y z
N MET A 1 75.17 -26.56 -21.81
CA MET A 1 74.35 -26.99 -22.97
C MET A 1 73.34 -28.07 -22.56
N GLU A 2 73.72 -29.10 -21.80
CA GLU A 2 72.80 -30.15 -21.30
C GLU A 2 71.55 -29.68 -20.54
N ASN A 3 71.64 -28.58 -19.77
CA ASN A 3 70.49 -28.07 -19.01
C ASN A 3 69.34 -27.60 -19.92
N ASN A 4 69.67 -26.99 -21.08
CA ASN A 4 68.67 -26.51 -22.03
C ASN A 4 67.96 -27.67 -22.74
N GLU A 5 68.68 -28.73 -23.10
CA GLU A 5 68.11 -29.92 -23.75
C GLU A 5 67.21 -30.75 -22.81
N GLN A 6 67.49 -30.72 -21.51
CA GLN A 6 66.61 -31.32 -20.50
C GLN A 6 65.34 -30.49 -20.31
N LEU A 7 65.49 -29.16 -20.29
CA LEU A 7 64.36 -28.24 -20.18
C LEU A 7 63.41 -28.36 -21.39
N GLU A 8 63.97 -28.44 -22.59
CA GLU A 8 63.20 -28.58 -23.83
C GLU A 8 62.40 -29.89 -23.85
N ARG A 9 63.04 -31.00 -23.46
CA ARG A 9 62.35 -32.30 -23.32
C ARG A 9 61.23 -32.29 -22.28
N PHE A 10 61.42 -31.57 -21.18
CA PHE A 10 60.40 -31.41 -20.14
C PHE A 10 59.16 -30.69 -20.69
N PHE A 11 59.34 -29.58 -21.41
CA PHE A 11 58.22 -28.85 -22.01
C PHE A 11 57.56 -29.62 -23.15
N ASP A 12 58.31 -30.37 -23.95
CA ASP A 12 57.75 -31.24 -24.98
C ASP A 12 56.87 -32.36 -24.41
N GLN A 13 57.29 -32.94 -23.28
CA GLN A 13 56.48 -33.94 -22.59
C GLN A 13 55.21 -33.34 -21.98
N MET A 14 55.32 -32.18 -21.35
CA MET A 14 54.18 -31.46 -20.78
C MET A 14 53.15 -31.11 -21.87
N LYS A 15 53.60 -30.57 -23.00
CA LYS A 15 52.73 -30.22 -24.12
C LYS A 15 52.00 -31.44 -24.68
N LYS A 16 52.69 -32.58 -24.82
CA LYS A 16 52.08 -33.85 -25.24
C LYS A 16 51.01 -34.33 -24.26
N GLN A 17 51.17 -34.08 -22.96
CA GLN A 17 50.16 -34.45 -21.96
C GLN A 17 48.94 -33.53 -22.04
N ASP A 18 49.15 -32.23 -22.21
CA ASP A 18 48.06 -31.26 -22.34
C ASP A 18 47.19 -31.50 -23.59
N GLU A 19 47.77 -32.00 -24.69
CA GLU A 19 47.01 -32.36 -25.90
C GLU A 19 45.96 -33.44 -25.68
N HIS A 20 46.10 -34.27 -24.64
CA HIS A 20 45.16 -35.35 -24.31
C HIS A 20 44.13 -34.95 -23.25
N ILE A 21 44.22 -33.73 -22.70
CA ILE A 21 43.27 -33.25 -21.70
C ILE A 21 42.01 -32.77 -22.42
N GLU A 22 40.90 -33.47 -22.21
CA GLU A 22 39.60 -33.03 -22.72
C GLU A 22 39.20 -31.71 -22.04
N ILE A 23 38.93 -30.69 -22.85
CA ILE A 23 38.45 -29.40 -22.35
C ILE A 23 36.98 -29.59 -21.91
N PRO A 24 36.64 -29.36 -20.64
CA PRO A 24 35.26 -29.52 -20.18
C PRO A 24 34.37 -28.49 -20.88
N ALA A 25 33.24 -28.96 -21.42
CA ALA A 25 32.25 -28.06 -21.99
C ALA A 25 31.63 -27.19 -20.88
N PHE A 26 31.57 -25.88 -21.13
CA PHE A 26 30.82 -24.99 -20.25
C PHE A 26 29.32 -25.36 -20.31
N PRO A 27 28.63 -25.47 -19.16
CA PRO A 27 27.20 -25.77 -19.15
C PRO A 27 26.43 -24.60 -19.78
N GLU A 28 25.64 -24.90 -20.81
CA GLU A 28 24.75 -23.91 -21.42
C GLU A 28 23.63 -23.53 -20.44
N VAL A 29 23.49 -22.23 -20.17
CA VAL A 29 22.36 -21.71 -19.40
C VAL A 29 21.12 -21.65 -20.28
N GLN A 30 20.14 -22.52 -20.02
CA GLN A 30 18.85 -22.47 -20.71
C GLN A 30 18.05 -21.25 -20.22
N THR A 31 18.07 -20.17 -21.00
CA THR A 31 17.21 -19.01 -20.76
C THR A 31 15.82 -19.31 -21.30
N ARG A 32 14.86 -19.60 -20.40
CA ARG A 32 13.46 -19.74 -20.78
C ARG A 32 12.93 -18.39 -21.23
N LYS A 33 12.75 -18.20 -22.53
CA LYS A 33 12.08 -17.01 -23.08
C LYS A 33 10.60 -17.09 -22.69
N PHE A 34 10.19 -16.28 -21.72
CA PHE A 34 8.77 -16.09 -21.44
C PHE A 34 8.14 -15.43 -22.68
N GLY A 35 7.20 -16.14 -23.31
CA GLY A 35 6.48 -15.61 -24.48
C GLY A 35 5.69 -14.36 -24.12
N PHE A 36 5.39 -13.53 -25.12
CA PHE A 36 4.67 -12.25 -24.96
C PHE A 36 3.26 -12.38 -24.35
N TRP A 37 2.76 -13.61 -24.19
CA TRP A 37 1.48 -13.91 -23.58
C TRP A 37 1.38 -13.48 -22.10
N ILE A 38 2.46 -13.63 -21.32
CA ILE A 38 2.43 -13.28 -19.89
C ILE A 38 2.24 -11.77 -19.69
N PRO A 39 3.05 -10.89 -20.31
CA PRO A 39 2.81 -9.44 -20.27
C PRO A 39 1.41 -9.04 -20.75
N THR A 40 0.93 -9.69 -21.81
CA THR A 40 -0.39 -9.41 -22.41
C THR A 40 -1.53 -9.75 -21.45
N GLY A 41 -1.44 -10.90 -20.76
CA GLY A 41 -2.45 -11.32 -19.78
C GLY A 41 -2.56 -10.37 -18.58
N ILE A 42 -1.44 -9.82 -18.12
CA ILE A 42 -1.41 -8.85 -17.01
C ILE A 42 -2.06 -7.52 -17.43
N ALA A 43 -1.74 -7.01 -18.61
CA ALA A 43 -2.36 -5.77 -19.10
C ALA A 43 -3.88 -5.92 -19.25
N ALA A 44 -4.35 -7.05 -19.80
CA ALA A 44 -5.77 -7.31 -19.96
C ALA A 44 -6.52 -7.40 -18.62
N SER A 45 -5.93 -8.05 -17.61
CA SER A 45 -6.56 -8.15 -16.28
C SER A 45 -6.65 -6.80 -15.58
N MET A 46 -5.63 -5.94 -15.70
CA MET A 46 -5.65 -4.59 -15.15
C MET A 46 -6.73 -3.71 -15.80
N ILE A 47 -6.86 -3.78 -17.13
CA ILE A 47 -7.92 -3.05 -17.85
C ILE A 47 -9.29 -3.55 -17.40
N PHE A 48 -9.47 -4.86 -17.26
CA PHE A 48 -10.74 -5.43 -16.84
C PHE A 48 -11.10 -5.01 -15.41
N ALA A 49 -10.14 -5.05 -14.48
CA ALA A 49 -10.32 -4.59 -13.11
C ALA A 49 -10.71 -3.10 -13.03
N PHE A 50 -10.12 -2.26 -13.90
CA PHE A 50 -10.43 -0.83 -13.97
C PHE A 50 -11.90 -0.56 -14.32
N LEU A 51 -12.53 -1.42 -15.14
CA LEU A 51 -13.95 -1.28 -15.49
C LEU A 51 -14.91 -1.46 -14.30
N PHE A 52 -14.47 -2.10 -13.22
CA PHE A 52 -15.29 -2.37 -12.03
C PHE A 52 -14.96 -1.47 -10.84
N ILE A 53 -14.04 -0.51 -10.99
CA ILE A 53 -13.76 0.48 -9.93
C ILE A 53 -14.92 1.47 -9.88
N GLN A 54 -15.77 1.33 -8.86
CA GLN A 54 -16.79 2.32 -8.54
C GLN A 54 -16.22 3.35 -7.58
N LYS A 55 -16.57 4.64 -7.78
CA LYS A 55 -16.29 5.67 -6.78
C LYS A 55 -17.10 5.33 -5.53
N PRO A 56 -16.49 5.32 -4.33
CA PRO A 56 -17.26 5.20 -3.11
C PRO A 56 -18.27 6.34 -3.08
N ALA A 57 -19.55 6.01 -2.85
CA ALA A 57 -20.55 7.04 -2.63
C ALA A 57 -20.15 7.84 -1.38
N PRO A 58 -20.27 9.17 -1.39
CA PRO A 58 -20.13 9.93 -0.16
C PRO A 58 -21.17 9.41 0.83
N VAL A 59 -20.71 8.96 2.00
CA VAL A 59 -21.60 8.63 3.11
C VAL A 59 -22.08 9.97 3.65
N GLU A 60 -23.37 10.26 3.51
CA GLU A 60 -24.00 11.35 4.23
C GLU A 60 -23.90 11.03 5.73
N THR A 61 -23.03 11.75 6.43
CA THR A 61 -23.04 11.73 7.89
C THR A 61 -24.35 12.39 8.34
N PRO A 62 -25.20 11.72 9.14
CA PRO A 62 -26.39 12.36 9.67
C PRO A 62 -25.99 13.61 10.47
N ALA A 63 -26.80 14.66 10.38
CA ALA A 63 -26.59 15.86 11.18
C ALA A 63 -26.57 15.45 12.67
N PRO A 64 -25.66 15.99 13.49
CA PRO A 64 -25.61 15.64 14.90
C PRO A 64 -26.92 16.09 15.58
N GLU A 65 -27.57 15.13 16.23
CA GLU A 65 -28.74 15.36 17.09
C GLU A 65 -28.28 16.09 18.35
N VAL A 66 -28.96 17.17 18.71
CA VAL A 66 -28.68 18.00 19.88
C VAL A 66 -29.91 17.99 20.79
N VAL A 67 -29.69 17.76 22.08
CA VAL A 67 -30.73 17.84 23.12
C VAL A 67 -30.54 19.14 23.89
N ILE A 68 -31.56 20.00 23.86
CA ILE A 68 -31.59 21.28 24.60
C ILE A 68 -32.42 21.07 25.87
N ILE A 69 -31.84 21.38 27.03
CA ILE A 69 -32.51 21.29 28.34
C ILE A 69 -32.60 22.70 28.92
N THR A 70 -33.81 23.23 29.04
CA THR A 70 -34.08 24.59 29.54
C THR A 70 -34.78 24.54 30.89
N LEU A 71 -34.23 25.25 31.87
CA LEU A 71 -34.88 25.50 33.17
C LEU A 71 -35.53 26.89 33.14
N HIS A 72 -36.80 26.98 33.49
CA HIS A 72 -37.52 28.24 33.63
C HIS A 72 -38.34 28.28 34.93
N GLU A 73 -38.50 29.48 35.49
CA GLU A 73 -39.29 29.74 36.69
C GLU A 73 -40.63 30.38 36.29
N ASP A 74 -41.74 29.88 36.84
CA ASP A 74 -43.06 30.45 36.60
C ASP A 74 -43.37 31.64 37.52
N GLU A 75 -44.50 32.33 37.28
CA GLU A 75 -44.95 33.46 38.11
C GLU A 75 -45.17 33.10 39.59
N ASN A 76 -45.31 31.81 39.90
CA ASN A 76 -45.51 31.27 41.24
C ASN A 76 -44.21 30.70 41.84
N GLN A 77 -43.04 31.02 41.26
CA GLN A 77 -41.72 30.56 41.71
C GLN A 77 -41.50 29.04 41.62
N ASN A 78 -42.29 28.33 40.80
CA ASN A 78 -42.03 26.92 40.54
C ASN A 78 -41.06 26.79 39.36
N GLN A 79 -40.14 25.84 39.51
CA GLN A 79 -39.17 25.49 38.49
C GLN A 79 -39.71 24.42 37.55
N HIS A 80 -39.58 24.65 36.24
CA HIS A 80 -40.01 23.74 35.18
C HIS A 80 -38.86 23.48 34.21
N PHE A 81 -38.76 22.23 33.75
CA PHE A 81 -37.78 21.82 32.74
C PHE A 81 -38.48 21.55 31.41
N THR A 82 -37.93 22.08 30.31
CA THR A 82 -38.33 21.75 28.93
C THR A 82 -37.17 21.06 28.23
N ILE A 83 -37.48 19.99 27.49
CA ILE A 83 -36.51 19.21 26.72
C ILE A 83 -36.93 19.27 25.25
N GLU A 84 -36.01 19.74 24.39
CA GLU A 84 -36.23 19.87 22.96
C GLU A 84 -35.16 19.09 22.19
N GLU A 85 -35.58 18.33 21.18
CA GLU A 85 -34.71 17.63 20.24
C GLU A 85 -34.56 18.49 18.98
N SER A 86 -33.33 18.87 18.63
CA SER A 86 -33.04 19.75 17.49
C SER A 86 -31.81 19.25 16.72
N THR A 87 -31.61 19.75 15.51
CA THR A 87 -30.41 19.49 14.71
C THR A 87 -29.43 20.66 14.80
N PHE A 88 -28.12 20.41 14.68
CA PHE A 88 -27.13 21.50 14.69
C PHE A 88 -27.36 22.57 13.60
N LEU A 89 -28.02 22.24 12.49
CA LEU A 89 -28.37 23.21 11.46
C LEU A 89 -29.42 24.23 11.93
N ASP A 90 -30.24 23.87 12.92
CA ASP A 90 -31.33 24.70 13.43
C ASP A 90 -30.89 25.64 14.57
N THR A 91 -29.69 25.43 15.14
CA THR A 91 -29.17 26.21 16.26
C THR A 91 -27.88 26.94 15.86
N TRP A 92 -27.94 28.27 15.76
CA TRP A 92 -26.77 29.11 15.42
C TRP A 92 -25.82 29.37 16.60
N GLU A 93 -26.15 28.90 17.80
CA GLU A 93 -25.36 29.09 19.01
C GLU A 93 -24.48 27.88 19.33
N SER A 94 -23.29 28.16 19.88
CA SER A 94 -22.39 27.12 20.37
C SER A 94 -23.02 26.40 21.58
N PRO A 95 -22.95 25.05 21.66
CA PRO A 95 -23.44 24.29 22.82
C PRO A 95 -22.84 24.74 24.16
N THR A 96 -21.69 25.40 24.12
CA THR A 96 -20.94 25.87 25.30
C THR A 96 -21.31 27.30 25.72
N ALA A 97 -22.15 28.01 24.96
CA ALA A 97 -22.51 29.40 25.24
C ALA A 97 -23.21 29.55 26.60
N SER A 98 -24.05 28.58 26.98
CA SER A 98 -24.76 28.58 28.27
C SER A 98 -23.86 28.28 29.48
N LEU A 99 -22.64 27.75 29.28
CA LEU A 99 -21.69 27.45 30.36
C LEU A 99 -20.80 28.65 30.73
N LEU A 100 -20.87 29.75 29.97
CA LEU A 100 -19.98 30.90 30.11
C LEU A 100 -20.64 32.12 30.78
N SER A 101 -21.89 32.02 31.23
CA SER A 101 -22.69 33.17 31.67
C SER A 101 -23.01 33.26 33.17
N GLU A 102 -22.17 32.71 34.07
CA GLU A 102 -22.30 32.97 35.52
C GLU A 102 -20.93 33.22 36.19
N TYR A 103 -20.82 34.39 36.83
CA TYR A 103 -19.82 34.78 37.83
C TYR A 103 -20.55 35.50 38.97
#